data_AF-A0A838R3P2-F1
#
_entry.id   AF-A0A838R3P2-F1
#
_cell.length_a   1.000
_cell.length_b   1.000
_cell.length_c   1.000
_cell.angle_alpha   90.00
_cell.angle_beta   90.00
_cell.angle_gamma   90.00
#
_symmetry.space_group_name_H-M   'P 1'
#
loop_
_entity.id
_entity.type
_entity.pdbx_description
1 polymer ?
#
loop_
_entity_poly.entity_id
_entity_poly.type
_entity_poly.pdbx_seq_one_letter_code
_entity_poly.pdbx_strand_id
1 'polypeptide(L)'
;MSLTESTHEPEHARGGHWAATIATLLVIYVISSGPVLAIGCWLRDVTDWNGFYAVFYLYLPLLYPLGDVDVVESYLMWWMKLFDTMPPG
;
A
#
# COMPACT_ATOMS: atom_id res chain seq x y z
N MET A 1 -47.64 -7.20 -29.52
CA MET A 1 -46.35 -7.25 -30.26
C MET A 1 -45.31 -6.65 -29.34
N SER A 2 -44.41 -7.50 -28.85
CA SER A 2 -43.40 -7.18 -27.83
C SER A 2 -42.29 -6.31 -28.43
N LEU A 3 -41.96 -5.19 -27.79
CA LEU A 3 -40.70 -4.49 -28.00
C LEU A 3 -40.05 -4.34 -26.64
N THR A 4 -39.26 -5.35 -26.29
CA THR A 4 -38.27 -5.30 -25.21
C THR A 4 -37.24 -4.23 -25.56
N GLU A 5 -37.38 -3.07 -24.93
CA GLU A 5 -36.38 -2.01 -24.93
C GLU A 5 -35.16 -2.53 -24.17
N SER A 6 -34.18 -3.04 -24.92
CA SER A 6 -32.86 -3.41 -24.43
C SER A 6 -32.14 -2.13 -23.99
N THR A 7 -32.21 -1.82 -22.70
CA THR A 7 -31.38 -0.81 -22.07
C THR A 7 -29.93 -1.28 -22.10
N HIS A 8 -29.22 -0.94 -23.17
CA HIS A 8 -27.75 -0.99 -23.22
C HIS A 8 -27.21 0.02 -22.21
N GLU A 9 -26.90 -0.42 -21.00
CA GLU A 9 -26.04 0.35 -20.10
C GLU A 9 -24.68 0.54 -20.77
N PRO A 10 -24.14 1.77 -20.82
CA PRO A 10 -22.89 2.05 -21.50
C PRO A 10 -21.72 1.38 -20.77
N GLU A 11 -21.15 0.37 -21.41
CA GLU A 11 -20.05 -0.48 -20.95
C GLU A 11 -18.79 0.33 -20.57
N HIS A 12 -18.65 1.54 -21.14
CA HIS A 12 -17.60 2.50 -20.84
C HIS A 12 -17.63 3.06 -19.41
N ALA A 13 -18.80 3.12 -18.76
CA ALA A 13 -18.90 3.61 -17.39
C ALA A 13 -18.26 2.65 -16.38
N ARG A 14 -18.25 1.34 -16.67
CA ARG A 14 -17.72 0.32 -15.76
C ARG A 14 -16.19 0.36 -15.69
N GLY A 15 -15.51 0.59 -16.82
CA GLY A 15 -14.04 0.64 -16.89
C GLY A 15 -13.41 1.81 -16.12
N GLY A 16 -14.02 2.99 -16.18
CA GLY A 16 -13.51 4.19 -15.47
C GLY A 16 -13.57 4.05 -13.95
N HIS A 17 -14.64 3.44 -13.41
CA HIS A 17 -14.77 3.20 -11.98
C HIS A 17 -13.72 2.23 -11.44
N TRP A 18 -13.39 1.17 -12.19
CA TRP A 18 -12.35 0.22 -11.78
C TRP A 18 -10.95 0.85 -11.78
N ALA A 19 -10.63 1.66 -12.80
CA ALA A 19 -9.35 2.36 -12.84
C ALA A 19 -9.19 3.33 -11.66
N ALA A 20 -10.24 4.11 -11.34
CA ALA A 20 -10.23 5.01 -10.19
C ALA A 20 -10.12 4.24 -8.87
N THR A 21 -10.79 3.10 -8.75
CA THR A 21 -10.74 2.23 -7.56
C THR A 21 -9.32 1.68 -7.37
N ILE A 22 -8.70 1.14 -8.41
CA ILE A 22 -7.34 0.61 -8.36
C ILE A 22 -6.34 1.71 -7.98
N ALA A 23 -6.45 2.89 -8.61
CA ALA A 23 -5.60 4.03 -8.27
C ALA A 23 -5.76 4.44 -6.80
N THR A 24 -6.99 4.48 -6.30
CA THR A 24 -7.27 4.78 -4.90
C THR A 24 -6.66 3.74 -3.96
N LEU A 25 -6.79 2.46 -4.29
CA LEU A 25 -6.20 1.37 -3.50
C LEU A 25 -4.66 1.44 -3.48
N LEU A 26 -4.02 1.79 -4.61
CA LEU A 26 -2.57 1.98 -4.66
C LEU A 26 -2.11 3.15 -3.79
N VAL A 27 -2.85 4.27 -3.81
CA VAL A 27 -2.54 5.42 -2.95
C VAL A 27 -2.66 5.05 -1.47
N ILE A 28 -3.76 4.36 -1.09
CA ILE A 28 -3.95 3.88 0.28
C ILE A 28 -2.81 2.94 0.68
N TYR A 29 -2.43 2.02 -0.21
CA TYR A 29 -1.33 1.08 0.00
C TYR A 29 0.00 1.77 0.27
N VAL A 30 0.36 2.80 -0.51
CA VAL A 30 1.59 3.57 -0.29
C VAL A 30 1.50 4.35 1.02
N ILE A 31 0.39 5.03 1.30
CA ILE A 31 0.23 5.85 2.52
C ILE A 31 0.17 4.99 3.79
N SER A 32 -0.32 3.75 3.71
CA SER A 32 -0.34 2.84 4.86
C SER A 32 1.01 2.19 5.14
N SER A 33 1.90 2.12 4.16
CA SER A 33 3.18 1.42 4.30
C SER A 33 4.06 1.96 5.41
N GLY A 34 4.21 3.29 5.53
CA GLY A 34 5.01 3.94 6.55
C GLY A 34 4.61 3.57 7.99
N PRO A 35 3.37 3.86 8.42
CA PRO A 35 2.94 3.55 9.79
C PRO A 35 2.91 2.05 10.06
N VAL A 36 2.50 1.21 9.10
CA VAL A 36 2.43 -0.25 9.31
C VAL A 36 3.83 -0.85 9.49
N LEU A 37 4.79 -0.46 8.66
CA LEU A 37 6.17 -0.93 8.78
C LEU A 37 6.82 -0.41 10.08
N ALA A 38 6.61 0.87 10.43
CA ALA A 38 7.13 1.44 11.67
C ALA A 38 6.54 0.76 12.91
N ILE A 39 5.23 0.50 12.94
CA ILE A 39 4.59 -0.26 14.03
C ILE A 39 5.16 -1.69 14.10
N GLY A 40 5.42 -2.33 12.95
CA GLY A 40 6.04 -3.66 12.93
C GLY A 40 7.43 -3.67 13.57
N CYS A 41 8.27 -2.68 13.25
CA CYS A 41 9.60 -2.53 13.84
C CYS A 41 9.51 -2.23 15.35
N TRP A 42 8.64 -1.28 15.72
CA TRP A 42 8.38 -0.96 17.13
C TRP A 42 7.89 -2.17 17.93
N LEU A 43 6.96 -2.95 17.38
CA LEU A 43 6.47 -4.18 18.01
C LEU A 43 7.59 -5.20 18.19
N ARG A 44 8.45 -5.37 17.18
CA ARG A 44 9.63 -6.21 17.31
C ARG A 44 10.55 -5.71 18.43
N ASP A 45 10.79 -4.40 18.53
CA ASP A 45 11.70 -3.83 19.51
C ASP A 45 11.19 -3.99 20.95
N VAL A 46 9.86 -3.89 21.17
CA VAL A 46 9.27 -4.05 22.51
C VAL A 46 9.06 -5.50 22.92
N THR A 47 8.89 -6.43 21.98
CA THR A 47 8.64 -7.85 22.30
C THR A 47 9.83 -8.77 22.04
N ASP A 48 10.90 -8.28 21.42
CA ASP A 48 12.05 -9.04 20.91
C ASP A 48 11.65 -10.21 19.99
N TRP A 49 10.49 -10.12 19.33
CA TRP A 49 9.97 -11.17 18.45
C TRP A 49 10.07 -10.74 16.99
N ASN A 50 10.95 -11.41 16.24
CA ASN A 50 11.18 -11.12 14.83
C ASN A 50 9.98 -11.43 13.92
N GLY A 51 8.93 -12.10 14.41
CA GLY A 51 7.73 -12.38 13.63
C GLY A 51 7.00 -11.14 13.13
N PHE A 52 7.14 -10.01 13.82
CA PHE A 52 6.55 -8.74 13.38
C PHE A 52 7.15 -8.20 12.08
N TYR A 53 8.37 -8.60 11.71
CA TYR A 53 8.94 -8.24 10.40
C TYR A 53 8.21 -8.90 9.22
N ALA A 54 7.31 -9.85 9.45
CA ALA A 54 6.49 -10.41 8.39
C ALA A 54 5.66 -9.34 7.64
N VAL A 55 5.38 -8.19 8.26
CA VAL A 55 4.68 -7.07 7.59
C VAL A 55 5.44 -6.50 6.41
N PHE A 56 6.77 -6.64 6.35
CA PHE A 56 7.59 -6.22 5.22
C PHE A 56 7.25 -6.97 3.94
N TYR A 57 6.79 -8.23 4.04
CA TYR A 57 6.38 -9.03 2.89
C TYR A 57 5.19 -8.43 2.14
N LEU A 58 4.28 -7.76 2.85
CA LEU A 58 3.12 -7.09 2.25
C LEU A 58 3.53 -5.88 1.39
N TYR A 59 4.70 -5.30 1.68
CA TYR A 59 5.20 -4.08 1.06
C TYR A 59 6.44 -4.31 0.17
N LEU A 60 6.80 -5.55 -0.13
CA LEU A 60 7.93 -5.86 -1.01
C LEU A 60 7.92 -5.10 -2.34
N PRO A 61 6.79 -4.97 -3.07
CA PRO A 61 6.75 -4.20 -4.32
C PRO A 61 7.13 -2.73 -4.14
N LEU A 62 6.89 -2.17 -2.95
CA LEU A 62 7.23 -0.79 -2.61
C LEU A 62 8.68 -0.66 -2.13
N LEU A 63 9.19 -1.66 -1.41
CA LEU A 63 10.54 -1.68 -0.83
C LEU A 63 11.64 -2.03 -1.83
N TYR A 64 11.31 -2.85 -2.83
CA TYR A 64 12.23 -3.24 -3.91
C TYR A 64 11.68 -2.82 -5.27
N PRO A 65 11.56 -1.50 -5.51
CA PRO A 65 11.17 -0.98 -6.81
C PRO A 65 12.26 -1.26 -7.86
N LEU A 66 11.85 -1.40 -9.11
CA LEU A 66 12.76 -1.64 -10.24
C LEU A 66 13.63 -0.41 -10.61
N GLY A 67 13.69 0.62 -9.78
CA GLY A 67 14.46 1.85 -9.99
C GLY A 67 14.61 2.67 -8.71
N ASP A 68 15.43 3.73 -8.76
CA ASP A 68 15.68 4.61 -7.60
C ASP A 68 14.45 5.43 -7.24
N VAL A 69 13.95 5.27 -6.02
CA VAL A 69 12.80 6.05 -5.50
C VAL A 69 13.16 6.61 -4.13
N ASP A 70 14.03 7.61 -4.17
CA ASP A 70 14.51 8.39 -3.02
C ASP A 70 13.35 8.97 -2.18
N VAL A 71 12.21 9.27 -2.82
CA VAL A 71 11.00 9.79 -2.16
C VAL A 71 10.32 8.74 -1.28
N VAL A 72 10.23 7.49 -1.73
CA VAL A 72 9.59 6.42 -0.95
C VAL A 72 10.45 6.08 0.25
N GLU A 73 11.77 5.97 0.06
CA GLU A 73 12.73 5.74 1.14
C GLU A 73 12.65 6.86 2.18
N SER A 74 12.69 8.13 1.74
CA SER A 74 12.55 9.30 2.62
C SER A 74 11.25 9.28 3.42
N TYR A 75 10.13 8.92 2.78
CA TYR A 75 8.83 8.78 3.44
C TYR A 75 8.83 7.67 4.51
N LEU A 76 9.40 6.51 4.20
CA LEU A 76 9.49 5.40 5.16
C LEU A 76 10.40 5.78 6.33
N MET A 77 11.57 6.35 6.05
CA MET A 77 12.52 6.80 7.07
C MET A 77 11.94 7.88 8.00
N TRP A 78 11.06 8.75 7.49
CA TRP A 78 10.35 9.71 8.33
C TRP A 78 9.44 9.02 9.36
N TRP A 79 8.70 7.98 8.96
CA TRP A 79 7.87 7.19 9.89
C TRP A 79 8.70 6.41 10.90
N MET A 80 9.81 5.81 10.48
CA MET A 80 10.72 5.10 11.39
C MET A 80 11.25 6.03 12.48
N LYS A 81 11.65 7.26 12.11
CA LYS A 81 12.06 8.30 13.06
C LYS A 81 10.94 8.72 14.01
N LEU A 82 9.70 8.82 13.52
CA LEU A 82 8.56 9.20 14.36
C LEU A 82 8.27 8.18 15.46
N PHE A 83 8.52 6.89 15.19
CA PHE A 83 8.33 5.78 16.13
C PHE A 83 9.60 5.40 16.90
N ASP A 84 10.71 6.12 16.70
CA ASP A 84 12.03 5.82 17.27
C ASP A 84 12.45 4.35 17.09
N THR A 85 12.25 3.84 15.88
CA THR A 85 12.54 2.44 15.53
C THR A 85 13.37 2.37 14.26
N MET A 86 13.99 1.21 14.01
CA MET A 86 14.81 0.97 12.82
C MET A 86 14.34 -0.26 12.06
N PRO A 87 14.34 -0.21 10.71
CA PRO A 87 14.08 -1.38 9.90
C PRO A 87 15.18 -2.45 10.10
N PRO A 88 14.91 -3.72 9.77
CA PRO A 88 15.92 -4.77 9.80
C PRO A 88 17.05 -4.43 8.82
N GLY A 89 18.29 -4.53 9.31
CA GLY A 89 19.51 -4.28 8.54
C GLY A 89 19.92 -5.43 7.64
#